data_AF-A0A2V7Y0G9-F1
#
_entry.id   AF-A0A2V7Y0G9-F1
#
_cell.length_a   1.000
_cell.length_b   1.000
_cell.length_c   1.000
_cell.angle_alpha   90.00
_cell.angle_beta   90.00
_cell.angle_gamma   90.00
#
_symmetry.space_group_name_H-M   'P 1'
#
loop_
_entity.id
_entity.type
_entity.pdbx_description
1 polymer ?
#
loop_
_entity_poly.entity_id
_entity_poly.type
_entity_poly.pdbx_seq_one_letter_code
_entity_poly.pdbx_strand_id
1 'polypeptide(L)'
;MQVAAGTRLGPYEIVAPLGAGGMGEVYRARDTRLDRDVAVKVLPAEFRTDAQLKIRFEREAKTISQLNHPHICTLFDVGDGYLVMEMLEGESLADRIAKGPLPVEDVLRIGIQIASALDRAHRQGIVHRDLKPGNIMLTRSGAKLLDFGLAKGGAALPSALSQATIQKPLTQEGTIIGTFQYMAPEQLEGHEADPRSDIFALGVVLYEMVTGKRAFEGKRPA
;
A
#
# COMPACT_ATOMS: atom_id res chain seq x y z
N MET A 1 16.17 -9.54 -1.12
CA MET A 1 17.61 -9.66 -0.81
C MET A 1 17.93 -8.34 -0.18
N GLN A 2 18.14 -8.31 1.14
CA GLN A 2 18.18 -7.04 1.86
C GLN A 2 19.26 -6.12 1.28
N VAL A 3 18.84 -4.94 0.83
CA VAL A 3 19.74 -3.90 0.37
C VAL A 3 20.45 -3.29 1.58
N ALA A 4 21.78 -3.35 1.60
CA ALA A 4 22.58 -2.86 2.73
C ALA A 4 22.57 -1.33 2.80
N ALA A 5 22.69 -0.78 4.01
CA ALA A 5 22.93 0.64 4.21
C ALA A 5 24.20 1.11 3.47
N GLY A 6 24.16 2.32 2.90
CA GLY A 6 25.20 2.87 2.02
C GLY A 6 25.09 2.41 0.56
N THR A 7 24.26 1.42 0.24
CA THR A 7 24.01 1.03 -1.17
C THR A 7 23.30 2.17 -1.89
N ARG A 8 23.69 2.43 -3.14
CA ARG A 8 23.04 3.44 -3.99
C ARG A 8 22.14 2.78 -5.03
N LEU A 9 20.89 3.23 -5.09
CA LEU A 9 19.95 2.94 -6.16
C LEU A 9 19.77 4.23 -6.96
N GLY A 10 20.49 4.36 -8.08
CA GLY A 10 20.60 5.65 -8.78
C GLY A 10 21.15 6.74 -7.84
N PRO A 11 20.47 7.90 -7.70
CA PRO A 11 20.88 8.98 -6.80
C PRO A 11 20.45 8.77 -5.33
N TYR A 12 19.81 7.64 -5.01
CA TYR A 12 19.23 7.39 -3.68
C TYR A 12 20.14 6.49 -2.86
N GLU A 13 20.64 6.99 -1.73
CA GLU A 13 21.51 6.23 -0.83
C GLU A 13 20.69 5.62 0.31
N ILE A 14 20.70 4.29 0.41
CA ILE A 14 19.95 3.55 1.43
C ILE A 14 20.52 3.83 2.82
N VAL A 15 19.67 4.25 3.74
CA VAL A 15 20.05 4.57 5.12
C VAL A 15 19.68 3.42 6.06
N ALA A 16 18.42 2.97 6.01
CA ALA A 16 17.91 1.94 6.92
C ALA A 16 16.68 1.24 6.33
N PRO A 17 16.41 -0.03 6.69
CA PRO A 17 15.14 -0.68 6.37
C PRO A 17 13.99 0.00 7.13
N LEU A 18 12.86 0.16 6.44
CA LEU A 18 11.58 0.62 7.03
C LEU A 18 10.55 -0.49 7.07
N GLY A 19 10.55 -1.35 6.04
CA GLY A 19 9.52 -2.34 5.81
C GLY A 19 9.95 -3.43 4.82
N ALA A 20 9.21 -4.52 4.76
CA ALA A 20 9.38 -5.65 3.85
C ALA A 20 8.08 -6.46 3.84
N GLY A 21 7.61 -6.75 2.63
CA GLY A 21 6.44 -7.58 2.39
C GLY A 21 6.43 -8.21 1.00
N GLY A 22 5.34 -8.90 0.66
CA GLY A 22 5.15 -9.63 -0.60
C GLY A 22 5.22 -8.76 -1.86
N MET A 23 5.17 -7.43 -1.73
CA MET A 23 5.35 -6.49 -2.83
C MET A 23 6.71 -5.80 -2.84
N GLY A 24 7.65 -6.22 -1.99
CA GLY A 24 9.01 -5.68 -1.94
C GLY A 24 9.47 -5.20 -0.57
N GLU A 25 10.72 -4.75 -0.54
CA GLU A 25 11.40 -4.22 0.65
C GLU A 25 11.39 -2.68 0.57
N VAL A 26 11.03 -2.01 1.66
CA VAL A 26 10.96 -0.54 1.76
C VAL A 26 12.08 -0.04 2.65
N TYR A 27 12.80 0.97 2.17
CA TYR A 27 13.96 1.55 2.83
C TYR A 27 13.82 3.06 2.97
N ARG A 28 14.35 3.62 4.05
CA ARG A 28 14.65 5.04 4.13
C ARG A 28 15.91 5.27 3.29
N ALA A 29 15.88 6.25 2.42
CA ALA A 29 17.03 6.66 1.64
C ALA A 29 17.18 8.18 1.63
N ARG A 30 18.39 8.65 1.34
CA ARG A 30 18.69 10.05 1.05
C ARG A 30 18.66 10.27 -0.46
N ASP A 31 17.87 11.20 -0.95
CA ASP A 31 18.04 11.74 -2.30
C ASP A 31 19.24 12.69 -2.30
N THR A 32 20.35 12.23 -2.87
CA THR A 32 21.63 12.97 -2.88
C THR A 32 21.60 14.22 -3.76
N ARG A 33 20.58 14.38 -4.62
CA ARG A 33 20.44 15.57 -5.50
C ARG A 33 19.70 16.71 -4.83
N LEU A 34 18.69 16.37 -4.02
CA LEU A 34 17.78 17.33 -3.39
C LEU A 34 17.97 17.45 -1.89
N ASP A 35 18.87 16.63 -1.33
CA ASP A 35 19.18 16.63 0.09
C ASP A 35 17.90 16.49 0.95
N ARG A 36 17.09 15.49 0.60
CA ARG A 36 15.87 15.12 1.34
C ARG A 36 15.76 13.60 1.57
N ASP A 37 14.98 13.23 2.58
CA ASP A 37 14.70 11.83 2.86
C ASP A 37 13.50 11.34 2.05
N VAL A 38 13.60 10.11 1.56
CA VAL A 38 12.60 9.45 0.72
C VAL A 38 12.42 8.00 1.16
N ALA A 39 11.25 7.44 0.86
CA ALA A 39 11.01 6.00 0.98
C ALA A 39 11.28 5.32 -0.37
N VAL A 40 12.17 4.32 -0.38
CA VAL A 40 12.49 3.56 -1.59
C VAL A 40 11.93 2.15 -1.46
N LYS A 41 10.95 1.79 -2.30
CA LYS A 41 10.38 0.44 -2.38
C LYS A 41 11.06 -0.33 -3.49
N VAL A 42 11.84 -1.33 -3.12
CA VAL A 42 12.56 -2.22 -4.02
C VAL A 42 11.64 -3.38 -4.41
N LEU A 43 11.43 -3.56 -5.71
CA LEU A 43 10.50 -4.57 -6.23
C LEU A 43 11.14 -5.97 -6.24
N PRO A 44 10.32 -7.04 -6.21
CA PRO A 44 10.79 -8.40 -6.43
C PRO A 44 11.56 -8.57 -7.74
N ALA A 45 12.49 -9.53 -7.78
CA ALA A 45 13.38 -9.75 -8.93
C ALA A 45 12.63 -10.05 -10.23
N GLU A 46 11.43 -10.64 -10.16
CA GLU A 46 10.56 -10.96 -11.30
C GLU A 46 10.22 -9.72 -12.15
N PHE A 47 10.04 -8.56 -11.51
CA PHE A 47 9.78 -7.29 -12.20
C PHE A 47 11.01 -6.74 -12.94
N ARG A 48 12.21 -7.25 -12.62
CA ARG A 48 13.46 -6.88 -13.30
C ARG A 48 13.75 -7.77 -14.50
N THR A 49 13.27 -9.02 -14.48
CA THR A 49 13.58 -10.02 -15.50
C THR A 49 12.55 -10.07 -16.63
N ASP A 50 11.30 -9.68 -16.37
CA ASP A 50 10.24 -9.68 -17.38
C ASP A 50 10.01 -8.28 -17.97
N ALA A 51 10.40 -8.10 -19.23
CA ALA A 51 10.27 -6.84 -19.95
C ALA A 51 8.79 -6.38 -20.11
N GLN A 52 7.83 -7.29 -20.21
CA GLN A 52 6.42 -6.92 -20.30
C GLN A 52 5.88 -6.43 -18.96
N LEU A 53 6.25 -7.09 -17.86
CA LEU A 53 5.88 -6.63 -16.52
C LEU A 53 6.47 -5.25 -16.23
N LYS A 54 7.74 -5.02 -16.61
CA LYS A 54 8.40 -3.72 -16.47
C LYS A 54 7.69 -2.59 -17.23
N ILE A 55 7.33 -2.80 -18.50
CA ILE A 55 6.61 -1.80 -19.30
C ILE A 55 5.24 -1.46 -18.68
N ARG A 56 4.49 -2.45 -18.21
CA ARG A 56 3.19 -2.23 -17.56
C ARG A 56 3.36 -1.45 -16.26
N PHE A 57 4.33 -1.86 -15.45
CA PHE A 57 4.65 -1.20 -14.19
C PHE A 57 5.03 0.28 -14.37
N GLU A 58 5.90 0.60 -15.32
CA GLU A 58 6.28 1.99 -15.62
C GLU A 58 5.08 2.84 -16.06
N ARG A 59 4.14 2.26 -16.83
CA ARG A 59 2.89 2.93 -17.22
C ARG A 59 1.98 3.20 -16.03
N GLU A 60 1.82 2.23 -15.13
CA GLU A 60 1.01 2.38 -13.92
C GLU A 60 1.63 3.42 -12.99
N ALA A 61 2.94 3.35 -12.76
CA ALA A 61 3.67 4.33 -11.96
C ALA A 61 3.54 5.76 -12.51
N LYS A 62 3.61 5.93 -13.84
CA LYS A 62 3.37 7.24 -14.50
C LYS A 62 1.92 7.73 -14.34
N THR A 63 0.97 6.82 -14.24
CA THR A 63 -0.44 7.16 -14.03
C THR A 63 -0.68 7.59 -12.58
N ILE A 64 -0.08 6.87 -11.63
CA ILE A 64 -0.17 7.18 -10.20
C ILE A 64 0.59 8.46 -9.83
N SER A 65 1.72 8.76 -10.48
CA SER A 65 2.45 10.01 -10.22
C SER A 65 1.65 11.28 -10.57
N GLN A 66 0.56 11.16 -11.33
CA GLN A 66 -0.35 12.27 -11.66
C GLN A 66 -1.42 12.50 -10.57
N LEU A 67 -1.53 11.60 -9.60
CA LEU A 67 -2.39 11.76 -8.43
C LEU A 67 -1.76 12.72 -7.43
N ASN A 68 -2.10 13.99 -7.56
CA ASN A 68 -1.79 15.00 -6.54
C ASN A 68 -2.98 15.17 -5.58
N HIS A 69 -2.83 14.72 -4.34
CA HIS A 69 -3.83 14.84 -3.27
C HIS A 69 -3.18 14.75 -1.89
N PRO A 70 -3.60 15.53 -0.88
CA PRO A 70 -2.99 15.51 0.46
C PRO A 70 -3.02 14.14 1.15
N HIS A 71 -4.05 13.34 0.85
CA HIS A 71 -4.27 12.01 1.44
C HIS A 71 -3.82 10.84 0.52
N ILE A 72 -3.01 11.11 -0.50
CA ILE A 72 -2.35 10.10 -1.34
C ILE A 72 -0.83 10.25 -1.13
N CYS A 73 -0.12 9.13 -0.96
CA CYS A 73 1.34 9.13 -0.90
C CYS A 73 1.92 9.51 -2.26
N THR A 74 2.81 10.50 -2.27
CA THR A 74 3.36 11.00 -3.52
C THR A 74 4.45 10.05 -4.05
N LEU A 75 4.34 9.66 -5.32
CA LEU A 75 5.42 9.01 -6.04
C LEU A 75 6.34 10.07 -6.65
N PHE A 76 7.59 10.14 -6.19
CA PHE A 76 8.56 11.12 -6.66
C PHE A 76 9.34 10.66 -7.88
N ASP A 77 9.69 9.37 -7.95
CA ASP A 77 10.57 8.85 -9.02
C ASP A 77 10.38 7.34 -9.20
N VAL A 78 10.80 6.84 -10.36
CA VAL A 78 10.80 5.42 -10.72
C VAL A 78 12.15 5.07 -11.31
N GLY A 79 12.80 4.05 -10.75
CA GLY A 79 14.04 3.52 -11.28
C GLY A 79 13.94 2.05 -11.65
N ASP A 80 15.07 1.47 -12.05
CA ASP A 80 15.11 0.08 -12.49
C ASP A 80 14.86 -0.88 -11.32
N GLY A 81 13.62 -1.37 -11.21
CA GLY A 81 13.20 -2.28 -10.15
C GLY A 81 13.04 -1.62 -8.77
N TYR A 82 12.79 -0.31 -8.71
CA TYR A 82 12.45 0.40 -7.47
C TYR A 82 11.57 1.64 -7.70
N LEU A 83 10.83 2.03 -6.66
CA LEU A 83 10.01 3.24 -6.59
C LEU A 83 10.53 4.16 -5.51
N VAL A 84 10.37 5.46 -5.73
CA VAL A 84 10.76 6.48 -4.76
C VAL A 84 9.54 7.30 -4.39
N MET A 85 9.21 7.30 -3.11
CA MET A 85 7.98 7.86 -2.59
C MET A 85 8.27 8.88 -1.48
N GLU A 86 7.24 9.65 -1.16
CA GLU A 86 7.18 10.49 0.03
C GLU A 86 7.58 9.71 1.27
N MET A 87 8.53 10.24 2.04
CA MET A 87 8.86 9.70 3.36
C MET A 87 7.78 10.13 4.34
N LEU A 88 7.01 9.16 4.85
CA LEU A 88 5.93 9.43 5.81
C LEU A 88 6.38 9.09 7.23
N GLU A 89 6.17 10.03 8.14
CA GLU A 89 6.36 9.83 9.58
C GLU A 89 5.01 9.61 10.26
N GLY A 90 4.89 8.51 11.00
CA GLY A 90 3.63 8.12 11.64
C GLY A 90 3.57 6.63 11.96
N GLU A 91 2.36 6.15 12.18
CA GLU A 91 2.07 4.73 12.35
C GLU A 91 1.03 4.26 11.33
N SER A 92 1.00 2.96 11.03
CA SER A 92 -0.06 2.43 10.17
C SER A 92 -1.41 2.43 10.90
N LEU A 93 -2.51 2.49 10.15
CA LEU A 93 -3.83 2.34 10.74
C LEU A 93 -4.00 0.94 11.37
N ALA A 94 -3.35 -0.08 10.82
CA ALA A 94 -3.32 -1.43 11.40
C ALA A 94 -2.74 -1.42 12.82
N ASP A 95 -1.57 -0.78 13.01
CA ASP A 95 -0.94 -0.67 14.33
C ASP A 95 -1.79 0.15 15.30
N ARG A 96 -2.46 1.20 14.80
CA ARG A 96 -3.36 2.02 15.59
C ARG A 96 -4.59 1.23 16.07
N ILE A 97 -5.18 0.40 15.22
CA ILE A 97 -6.32 -0.46 15.55
C ILE A 97 -5.92 -1.57 16.52
N ALA A 98 -4.69 -2.11 16.40
CA ALA A 98 -4.19 -3.14 17.31
C ALA A 98 -4.12 -2.67 18.78
N LYS A 99 -4.08 -1.36 19.03
CA LYS A 99 -4.16 -0.75 20.36
C LYS A 99 -5.59 -0.67 20.91
N GLY A 100 -6.60 -0.98 20.09
CA GLY A 100 -8.02 -0.91 20.41
C GLY A 100 -8.81 0.00 19.45
N PRO A 101 -10.15 -0.03 19.55
CA PRO A 101 -11.03 0.75 18.69
C PRO A 101 -10.77 2.26 18.80
N LEU A 102 -11.12 2.99 17.74
CA LEU A 102 -10.94 4.42 17.65
C LEU A 102 -12.22 5.17 18.10
N PRO A 103 -12.10 6.36 18.70
CA PRO A 103 -13.23 7.24 18.90
C PRO A 103 -13.95 7.55 17.58
N VAL A 104 -15.28 7.65 17.61
CA VAL A 104 -16.09 7.87 16.40
C VAL A 104 -15.66 9.12 15.61
N GLU A 105 -15.25 10.18 16.31
CA GLU A 105 -14.74 11.40 15.67
C GLU A 105 -13.48 11.13 14.83
N ASP A 106 -12.55 10.33 15.36
CA ASP A 106 -11.35 9.92 14.61
C ASP A 106 -11.73 9.03 13.42
N VAL A 107 -12.70 8.13 13.60
CA VAL A 107 -13.19 7.27 12.51
C VAL A 107 -13.75 8.10 11.37
N LEU A 108 -14.63 9.05 11.67
CA LEU A 108 -15.23 9.92 10.66
C LEU A 108 -14.15 10.77 9.98
N ARG A 109 -13.25 11.37 10.74
CA ARG A 109 -12.16 12.20 10.22
C ARG A 109 -11.26 11.42 9.26
N ILE A 110 -10.78 10.24 9.67
CA ILE A 110 -9.92 9.39 8.83
C ILE A 110 -10.71 8.85 7.63
N GLY A 111 -11.96 8.43 7.82
CA GLY A 111 -12.84 7.94 6.77
C GLY A 111 -13.07 8.96 5.65
N ILE A 112 -13.34 10.23 6.01
CA ILE A 112 -13.50 11.32 5.04
C ILE A 112 -12.21 11.55 4.25
N GLN A 113 -11.05 11.52 4.92
CA GLN A 113 -9.75 11.71 4.27
C GLN A 113 -9.46 10.59 3.24
N ILE A 114 -9.73 9.33 3.62
CA ILE A 114 -9.58 8.18 2.72
C ILE A 114 -10.57 8.25 1.56
N ALA A 115 -11.85 8.54 1.83
CA ALA A 115 -12.87 8.67 0.80
C ALA A 115 -12.53 9.77 -0.22
N SER A 116 -12.01 10.91 0.23
CA SER A 116 -11.53 11.99 -0.65
C SER A 116 -10.36 11.54 -1.54
N ALA A 117 -9.44 10.75 -1.01
CA ALA A 117 -8.33 10.19 -1.79
C ALA A 117 -8.82 9.19 -2.85
N LEU A 118 -9.77 8.33 -2.49
CA LEU A 118 -10.39 7.38 -3.42
C LEU A 118 -11.15 8.09 -4.53
N ASP A 119 -12.00 9.08 -4.20
CA ASP A 119 -12.72 9.88 -5.20
C ASP A 119 -11.74 10.54 -6.20
N ARG A 120 -10.63 11.09 -5.72
CA ARG A 120 -9.60 11.65 -6.61
C ARG A 120 -9.03 10.60 -7.57
N ALA A 121 -8.71 9.40 -7.08
CA ALA A 121 -8.18 8.32 -7.91
C ALA A 121 -9.22 7.80 -8.91
N HIS A 122 -10.45 7.56 -8.45
CA HIS A 122 -11.56 7.06 -9.25
C HIS A 122 -11.91 7.99 -10.41
N ARG A 123 -11.87 9.31 -10.20
CA ARG A 123 -12.06 10.31 -11.27
C ARG A 123 -10.98 10.28 -12.35
N GLN A 124 -9.82 9.70 -12.07
CA GLN A 124 -8.75 9.46 -13.04
C GLN A 124 -8.75 8.02 -13.58
N GLY A 125 -9.79 7.23 -13.28
CA GLY A 125 -9.90 5.84 -13.71
C GLY A 125 -8.97 4.88 -12.96
N ILE A 126 -8.43 5.29 -11.81
CA ILE A 126 -7.51 4.49 -11.01
C ILE A 126 -8.28 3.89 -9.83
N VAL A 127 -8.24 2.57 -9.71
CA VAL A 127 -8.82 1.80 -8.60
C VAL A 127 -7.68 1.35 -7.68
N HIS A 128 -7.84 1.46 -6.36
CA HIS A 128 -6.82 1.09 -5.38
C HIS A 128 -6.61 -0.43 -5.31
N ARG A 129 -7.70 -1.22 -5.28
CA ARG A 129 -7.75 -2.70 -5.37
C ARG A 129 -7.18 -3.50 -4.18
N ASP A 130 -6.37 -2.88 -3.34
CA ASP A 130 -5.80 -3.48 -2.11
C ASP A 130 -5.95 -2.54 -0.89
N LEU A 131 -7.11 -1.90 -0.72
CA LEU A 131 -7.33 -1.02 0.42
C LEU A 131 -7.48 -1.83 1.72
N LYS A 132 -6.64 -1.55 2.71
CA LYS A 132 -6.64 -2.19 4.04
C LYS A 132 -5.92 -1.31 5.07
N PRO A 133 -6.08 -1.55 6.38
CA PRO A 133 -5.44 -0.73 7.42
C PRO A 133 -3.91 -0.65 7.29
N GLY A 134 -3.26 -1.71 6.78
CA GLY A 134 -1.81 -1.70 6.52
C GLY A 134 -1.36 -0.76 5.40
N ASN A 135 -2.26 -0.36 4.50
CA ASN A 135 -1.97 0.55 3.38
C ASN A 135 -2.42 1.99 3.67
N ILE A 136 -2.73 2.30 4.94
CA ILE A 136 -3.12 3.63 5.40
C ILE A 136 -2.10 4.07 6.46
N MET A 137 -1.38 5.16 6.19
CA MET A 137 -0.47 5.77 7.16
C MET A 137 -1.15 6.94 7.87
N LEU A 138 -1.11 6.93 9.20
CA LEU A 138 -1.56 8.03 10.03
C LEU A 138 -0.37 8.94 10.34
N THR A 139 -0.36 10.10 9.71
CA THR A 139 0.71 11.10 9.85
C THR A 139 0.22 12.31 10.65
N ARG A 140 1.13 13.24 10.97
CA ARG A 140 0.75 14.52 11.60
C ARG A 140 -0.20 15.35 10.74
N SER A 141 -0.19 15.19 9.42
CA SER A 141 -1.09 15.91 8.49
C SER A 141 -2.38 15.14 8.16
N GLY A 142 -2.57 13.94 8.72
CA GLY A 142 -3.74 13.10 8.50
C GLY A 142 -3.41 11.74 7.87
N ALA A 143 -4.46 11.03 7.48
CA ALA A 143 -4.35 9.74 6.81
C ALA A 143 -3.80 9.89 5.39
N LYS A 144 -2.94 8.97 4.96
CA LYS A 144 -2.41 8.89 3.60
C LYS A 144 -2.50 7.45 3.09
N LEU A 145 -3.07 7.29 1.89
CA LEU A 145 -3.12 6.03 1.18
C LEU A 145 -1.77 5.72 0.53
N LEU A 146 -1.34 4.47 0.68
CA LEU A 146 -0.15 3.89 0.06
C LEU A 146 -0.53 2.95 -1.08
N ASP A 147 0.41 2.66 -1.98
CA ASP A 147 0.35 1.48 -2.86
C ASP A 147 -0.91 1.36 -3.75
N PHE A 148 -1.37 2.47 -4.34
CA PHE A 148 -2.38 2.42 -5.41
C PHE A 148 -1.92 1.50 -6.54
N GLY A 149 -2.69 0.47 -6.88
CA GLY A 149 -2.71 -0.17 -8.21
C GLY A 149 -1.44 -0.92 -8.68
N LEU A 150 -0.25 -0.65 -8.15
CA LEU A 150 1.05 -1.15 -8.64
C LEU A 150 1.26 -2.66 -8.44
N ALA A 151 0.36 -3.28 -7.70
CA ALA A 151 0.42 -4.70 -7.33
C ALA A 151 -0.18 -5.65 -8.36
N LYS A 152 -1.03 -5.15 -9.26
CA LYS A 152 -1.88 -5.98 -10.12
C LYS A 152 -1.90 -5.42 -11.53
N GLY A 153 -0.74 -5.49 -12.16
CA GLY A 153 -0.47 -5.04 -13.53
C GLY A 153 -1.46 -5.59 -14.55
N GLY A 154 -2.54 -4.85 -14.80
CA GLY A 154 -3.47 -4.91 -15.95
C GLY A 154 -3.99 -6.25 -16.50
N ALA A 155 -3.64 -7.40 -15.93
CA ALA A 155 -4.16 -8.71 -16.28
C ALA A 155 -4.08 -9.56 -15.03
N ALA A 156 -5.12 -10.35 -14.78
CA ALA A 156 -5.23 -11.30 -13.68
C ALA A 156 -3.91 -12.05 -13.41
N LEU A 157 -3.10 -11.53 -12.50
CA LEU A 157 -2.17 -12.33 -11.73
C LEU A 157 -2.98 -12.84 -10.53
N PRO A 158 -3.14 -14.16 -10.36
CA PRO A 158 -3.88 -14.70 -9.24
C PRO A 158 -3.29 -14.18 -7.93
N SER A 159 -4.20 -13.84 -7.02
CA SER A 159 -3.99 -13.30 -5.68
C SER A 159 -2.94 -14.07 -4.85
N ALA A 160 -1.66 -13.78 -5.04
CA ALA A 160 -0.59 -14.42 -4.27
C ALA A 160 0.38 -13.46 -3.55
N LEU A 161 0.35 -12.15 -3.79
CA LEU A 161 1.42 -11.26 -3.30
C LEU A 161 0.88 -9.96 -2.73
N SER A 162 0.28 -10.02 -1.54
CA SER A 162 -0.16 -8.82 -0.83
C SER A 162 -0.06 -9.03 0.68
N GLN A 163 1.15 -9.10 1.25
CA GLN A 163 1.31 -9.18 2.71
C GLN A 163 2.51 -8.37 3.22
N ALA A 164 2.33 -7.80 4.42
CA ALA A 164 3.31 -7.11 5.26
C ALA A 164 3.71 -5.69 4.87
N THR A 165 2.92 -4.73 5.37
CA THR A 165 3.46 -3.49 5.95
C THR A 165 3.89 -3.81 7.39
N ILE A 166 5.11 -3.42 7.75
CA ILE A 166 5.93 -4.01 8.81
C ILE A 166 5.66 -3.46 10.21
N GLN A 167 5.55 -4.38 11.19
CA GLN A 167 6.46 -4.51 12.33
C GLN A 167 6.63 -5.99 12.72
N LYS A 168 7.88 -6.36 13.05
CA LYS A 168 8.43 -7.59 13.71
C LYS A 168 9.05 -8.74 12.87
N PRO A 169 10.07 -9.43 13.44
CA PRO A 169 10.74 -10.57 12.83
C PRO A 169 9.78 -11.77 12.76
N LEU A 170 9.82 -12.50 11.64
CA LEU A 170 9.02 -13.70 11.44
C LEU A 170 9.46 -14.80 12.41
N THR A 171 8.63 -15.07 13.41
CA THR A 171 8.44 -16.42 13.92
C THR A 171 6.96 -16.79 13.79
N GLN A 172 6.75 -17.96 13.19
CA GLN A 172 5.54 -18.78 13.12
C GLN A 172 4.58 -18.61 11.93
N GLU A 173 4.29 -19.80 11.38
CA GLU A 173 3.38 -20.16 10.30
C GLU A 173 1.96 -19.61 10.52
N GLY A 174 1.36 -19.09 9.45
CA GLY A 174 -0.06 -18.66 9.45
C GLY A 174 -0.38 -17.45 8.57
N THR A 175 0.62 -16.82 7.94
CA THR A 175 0.47 -15.46 7.40
C THR A 175 -0.45 -15.37 6.18
N ILE A 176 -0.69 -16.44 5.41
CA ILE A 176 -1.41 -16.49 4.11
C ILE A 176 -2.86 -15.90 4.13
N ILE A 177 -3.45 -15.64 5.29
CA ILE A 177 -4.88 -15.35 5.48
C ILE A 177 -5.27 -13.84 5.47
N GLY A 178 -4.31 -12.90 5.43
CA GLY A 178 -4.56 -11.49 5.80
C GLY A 178 -5.34 -10.57 4.83
N THR A 179 -5.18 -10.69 3.50
CA THR A 179 -5.71 -9.67 2.55
C THR A 179 -7.12 -9.97 2.05
N PHE A 180 -7.52 -11.25 2.00
CA PHE A 180 -8.86 -11.66 1.55
C PHE A 180 -9.99 -11.02 2.36
N GLN A 181 -9.71 -10.63 3.61
CA GLN A 181 -10.69 -10.07 4.54
C GLN A 181 -11.15 -8.66 4.17
N TYR A 182 -10.42 -7.97 3.28
CA TYR A 182 -10.78 -6.64 2.78
C TYR A 182 -11.21 -6.66 1.31
N MET A 183 -11.13 -7.82 0.64
CA MET A 183 -11.53 -7.95 -0.75
C MET A 183 -13.05 -7.88 -0.88
N ALA A 184 -13.51 -7.16 -1.89
CA ALA A 184 -14.92 -7.15 -2.25
C ALA A 184 -15.37 -8.53 -2.80
N PRO A 185 -16.65 -8.90 -2.69
CA PRO A 185 -17.15 -10.20 -3.16
C PRO A 185 -16.78 -10.51 -4.60
N GLU A 186 -16.90 -9.54 -5.50
CA GLU A 186 -16.54 -9.67 -6.91
C GLU A 186 -15.04 -9.98 -7.10
N GLN A 187 -14.16 -9.46 -6.24
CA GLN A 187 -12.73 -9.77 -6.28
C GLN A 187 -12.45 -11.21 -5.82
N LEU A 188 -13.22 -11.72 -4.86
CA LEU A 188 -13.13 -13.11 -4.40
C LEU A 188 -13.63 -14.10 -5.46
N GLU A 189 -14.61 -13.68 -6.26
CA GLU A 189 -15.14 -14.42 -7.41
C GLU A 189 -14.23 -14.34 -8.65
N GLY A 190 -13.15 -13.54 -8.58
CA GLY A 190 -12.20 -13.36 -9.67
C GLY A 190 -12.65 -12.37 -10.75
N HIS A 191 -13.72 -11.61 -10.50
CA HIS A 191 -14.13 -10.50 -11.35
C HIS A 191 -13.20 -9.30 -11.19
N GLU A 192 -13.25 -8.40 -12.17
CA GLU A 192 -12.41 -7.22 -12.18
C GLU A 192 -12.87 -6.21 -11.12
N ALA A 193 -11.92 -5.75 -10.30
CA ALA A 193 -12.19 -4.73 -9.29
C ALA A 193 -12.48 -3.37 -9.95
N ASP A 194 -13.50 -2.70 -9.45
CA ASP A 194 -13.89 -1.36 -9.90
C ASP A 194 -13.96 -0.39 -8.69
N PRO A 195 -14.31 0.90 -8.89
CA PRO A 195 -14.42 1.86 -7.78
C PRO A 195 -15.28 1.40 -6.60
N ARG A 196 -16.30 0.56 -6.84
CA ARG A 196 -17.20 0.03 -5.80
C ARG A 196 -16.48 -0.99 -4.93
N SER A 197 -15.49 -1.70 -5.46
CA SER A 197 -14.65 -2.61 -4.68
C SER A 197 -13.86 -1.84 -3.60
N ASP A 198 -13.34 -0.66 -3.93
CA ASP A 198 -12.64 0.18 -2.95
C ASP A 198 -13.60 0.75 -1.89
N ILE A 199 -14.85 1.06 -2.26
CA ILE A 199 -15.89 1.52 -1.33
C ILE A 199 -16.24 0.40 -0.34
N PHE A 200 -16.37 -0.85 -0.83
CA PHE A 200 -16.57 -2.01 0.04
C PHE A 200 -15.42 -2.16 1.03
N ALA A 201 -14.18 -2.13 0.54
CA ALA A 201 -12.99 -2.23 1.38
C ALA A 201 -12.91 -1.10 2.42
N LEU A 202 -13.30 0.14 2.04
CA LEU A 202 -13.41 1.25 2.99
C LEU A 202 -14.44 0.96 4.09
N GLY A 203 -15.60 0.38 3.74
CA GLY A 203 -16.59 -0.06 4.71
C GLY A 203 -16.01 -1.06 5.73
N VAL A 204 -15.22 -2.04 5.26
CA VAL A 204 -14.53 -3.01 6.11
C VAL A 204 -13.52 -2.33 7.03
N VAL A 205 -12.72 -1.39 6.51
CA VAL A 205 -11.76 -0.61 7.29
C VAL A 205 -12.47 0.19 8.39
N LEU A 206 -13.56 0.90 8.05
CA LEU A 206 -14.34 1.67 9.01
C LEU A 206 -14.96 0.78 10.10
N TYR A 207 -15.47 -0.39 9.73
CA TYR A 207 -15.96 -1.37 10.70
C TYR A 207 -14.87 -1.76 11.69
N GLU A 208 -13.68 -2.07 11.21
CA GLU A 208 -12.57 -2.50 12.06
C GLU A 208 -12.06 -1.36 12.95
N MET A 209 -12.07 -0.12 12.45
CA MET A 209 -11.72 1.05 13.27
C MET A 209 -12.68 1.25 14.44
N VAL A 210 -13.99 1.08 14.22
CA VAL A 210 -15.02 1.29 15.27
C VAL A 210 -15.02 0.14 16.27
N THR A 211 -14.84 -1.10 15.80
CA THR A 211 -15.04 -2.29 16.63
C THR A 211 -13.74 -2.86 17.21
N GLY A 212 -12.58 -2.52 16.62
CA GLY A 212 -11.31 -3.19 16.88
C GLY A 212 -11.27 -4.63 16.38
N LYS A 213 -12.27 -5.06 15.59
CA LYS A 213 -12.43 -6.43 15.09
C LYS A 213 -12.59 -6.44 13.58
N ARG A 214 -12.10 -7.49 12.95
CA ARG A 214 -12.26 -7.66 11.50
C ARG A 214 -13.72 -7.94 11.16
N ALA A 215 -14.22 -7.37 10.07
CA ALA A 215 -15.61 -7.58 9.64
C ALA A 215 -15.89 -9.03 9.23
N PHE A 216 -14.86 -9.70 8.67
CA PHE A 216 -14.94 -11.09 8.22
C PHE A 216 -13.80 -11.91 8.82
N GLU A 217 -14.14 -12.82 9.75
CA GLU A 217 -13.19 -13.71 10.44
C GLU A 217 -13.12 -15.12 9.82
N GLY A 218 -13.89 -15.36 8.74
CA GLY A 218 -14.07 -16.68 8.14
C GLY A 218 -12.80 -17.25 7.50
N LYS A 219 -12.46 -18.50 7.86
CA LYS A 219 -11.34 -19.27 7.27
C LYS A 219 -11.67 -19.87 5.88
N ARG A 220 -12.86 -19.67 5.33
CA ARG A 220 -13.31 -20.24 4.04
C ARG A 220 -14.36 -19.33 3.37
N PRO A 221 -14.36 -19.16 2.03
CA PRO A 221 -15.53 -18.67 1.32
C PRO A 221 -16.68 -19.68 1.52
N ALA A 222 -17.90 -19.16 1.69
CA ALA A 222 -19.12 -19.95 1.81
C ALA A 222 -19.54 -20.53 0.45
#